data_AF-A0A2G9UE47-F1
#
_entry.id   AF-A0A2G9UE47-F1
#
_cell.length_a   1.000
_cell.length_b   1.000
_cell.length_c   1.000
_cell.angle_alpha   90.00
_cell.angle_beta   90.00
_cell.angle_gamma   90.00
#
_symmetry.space_group_name_H-M   'P 1'
#
loop_
_entity.id
_entity.type
_entity.pdbx_description
1 polymer ?
#
loop_
_entity_poly.entity_id
_entity_poly.type
_entity_poly.pdbx_seq_one_letter_code
_entity_poly.pdbx_strand_id
1 'polypeptide(L)'
;MVDEDYIGDNFNLTGLSDFVPKFREALDKILDLEPDDSGDDSDGDASEVERLAEKLYGLIHARFILTNRGLSMMLQKWRDGDFGTCPRVLCYDHPLLPMGTVDVPGKDMVKMYCTSCSDIYYPKHARHQSIDGAYFGTSFPEMFLMMYPEYRRPKPQQFEPRLFGFKIRQPREDDKEGERV
;
A
#
# COMPACT_ATOMS: atom_id res chain seq x y z
N MET A 1 1.68 -0.89 -13.87
CA MET A 1 0.32 -1.19 -14.34
C MET A 1 0.12 -2.68 -14.21
N VAL A 2 -1.06 -3.15 -13.80
CA VAL A 2 -1.38 -4.59 -13.82
C VAL A 2 -1.46 -5.03 -15.28
N ASP A 3 -0.99 -6.23 -15.60
CA ASP A 3 -1.02 -6.71 -16.98
C ASP A 3 -2.45 -7.07 -17.41
N GLU A 4 -2.81 -6.74 -18.65
CA GLU A 4 -4.12 -7.07 -19.22
C GLU A 4 -4.39 -8.57 -19.20
N ASP A 5 -3.37 -9.41 -19.46
CA ASP A 5 -3.48 -10.88 -19.36
C ASP A 5 -3.93 -11.34 -17.96
N TYR A 6 -3.49 -10.66 -16.91
CA TYR A 6 -3.88 -10.99 -15.53
C TYR A 6 -5.33 -10.60 -15.26
N ILE A 7 -5.75 -9.44 -15.77
CA ILE A 7 -7.12 -8.93 -15.64
C ILE A 7 -8.10 -9.76 -16.49
N GLY A 8 -7.69 -10.21 -17.67
CA GLY A 8 -8.53 -11.02 -18.57
C GLY A 8 -8.81 -12.44 -18.07
N ASP A 9 -8.03 -12.96 -17.12
CA ASP A 9 -8.29 -14.26 -16.51
C ASP A 9 -9.25 -14.14 -15.33
N ASN A 10 -10.51 -14.52 -15.57
CA ASN A 10 -11.60 -14.53 -14.60
C ASN A 10 -11.26 -15.25 -13.28
N PHE A 11 -10.36 -16.23 -13.29
CA PHE A 11 -9.96 -16.92 -12.06
C PHE A 11 -9.34 -15.95 -11.05
N ASN A 12 -8.51 -15.01 -11.52
CA ASN A 12 -7.86 -14.00 -10.68
C ASN A 12 -8.85 -13.00 -10.07
N LEU A 13 -10.02 -12.82 -10.69
CA LEU A 13 -11.05 -11.86 -10.29
C LEU A 13 -12.12 -12.44 -9.36
N THR A 14 -12.05 -13.73 -9.06
CA THR A 14 -13.05 -14.45 -8.25
C THR A 14 -13.36 -13.73 -6.92
N GLY A 15 -14.63 -13.50 -6.62
CA GLY A 15 -15.11 -12.88 -5.38
C GLY A 15 -14.98 -11.35 -5.31
N LEU A 16 -14.46 -10.67 -6.34
CA LEU A 16 -14.40 -9.20 -6.38
C LEU A 16 -15.76 -8.55 -6.66
N SER A 17 -16.67 -9.28 -7.33
CA SER A 17 -18.04 -8.85 -7.61
C SER A 17 -18.83 -8.48 -6.35
N ASP A 18 -18.52 -9.11 -5.22
CA ASP A 18 -19.21 -8.88 -3.94
C ASP A 18 -18.90 -7.49 -3.36
N PHE A 19 -17.80 -6.88 -3.79
CA PHE A 19 -17.33 -5.58 -3.32
C PHE A 19 -17.59 -4.44 -4.32
N VAL A 20 -17.89 -4.76 -5.58
CA VAL A 20 -18.01 -3.79 -6.67
C VAL A 20 -19.36 -3.97 -7.37
N PRO A 21 -20.35 -3.10 -7.08
CA PRO A 21 -21.56 -2.97 -7.90
C PRO A 21 -21.19 -2.72 -9.36
N LYS A 22 -22.06 -3.07 -10.32
CA LYS A 22 -21.80 -2.88 -11.76
C LYS A 22 -20.43 -3.43 -12.20
N PHE A 23 -20.02 -4.57 -11.62
CA PHE A 23 -18.70 -5.19 -11.82
C PHE A 23 -18.32 -5.30 -13.31
N ARG A 24 -19.27 -5.69 -14.16
CA ARG A 24 -19.03 -5.84 -15.60
C ARG A 24 -18.72 -4.50 -16.27
N GLU A 25 -19.54 -3.48 -16.05
CA GLU A 25 -19.31 -2.13 -16.60
C GLU A 25 -17.98 -1.54 -16.11
N ALA A 26 -17.65 -1.73 -14.82
CA ALA A 26 -16.38 -1.31 -14.25
C ALA A 26 -15.19 -2.06 -14.87
N LEU A 27 -15.33 -3.36 -15.14
CA LEU A 27 -14.29 -4.18 -15.77
C LEU A 27 -14.11 -3.81 -17.25
N ASP A 28 -15.21 -3.66 -17.98
CA ASP A 28 -15.22 -3.22 -19.37
C ASP A 28 -14.54 -1.85 -19.50
N LYS A 29 -14.79 -0.95 -18.54
CA LYS A 29 -14.09 0.33 -18.45
C LYS A 29 -12.59 0.22 -18.19
N ILE A 30 -12.14 -0.73 -17.36
CA ILE A 30 -10.70 -0.98 -17.12
C ILE A 30 -10.01 -1.51 -18.37
N LEU A 31 -10.71 -2.31 -19.16
CA LEU A 31 -10.22 -2.96 -20.37
C LEU A 31 -10.41 -2.11 -21.64
N ASP A 32 -10.87 -0.85 -21.48
CA ASP A 32 -11.18 0.08 -22.58
C ASP A 32 -12.09 -0.56 -23.67
N LEU A 33 -13.06 -1.37 -23.24
CA LEU A 33 -14.06 -1.96 -24.15
C LEU A 33 -15.17 -0.95 -24.46
N GLU A 34 -15.67 -0.95 -25.69
CA GLU A 34 -16.78 -0.09 -26.08
C GLU A 34 -18.05 -0.48 -25.31
N PRO A 35 -18.79 0.50 -24.76
CA PRO A 35 -20.07 0.23 -24.10
C PRO A 35 -21.08 -0.30 -25.13
N ASP A 36 -21.92 -1.26 -24.71
CA ASP A 36 -23.05 -1.69 -25.53
C ASP A 36 -24.01 -0.49 -25.68
N ASP A 37 -24.16 0.02 -26.91
CA ASP A 37 -24.84 1.24 -27.41
C ASP A 37 -26.36 1.36 -27.09
N SER A 38 -26.78 0.92 -25.90
CA SER A 38 -28.17 0.59 -25.55
C SER A 38 -28.69 1.27 -24.28
N GLY A 39 -27.94 2.19 -23.68
CA GLY A 39 -28.31 2.89 -22.45
C GLY A 39 -28.36 4.41 -22.60
N ASP A 40 -29.35 5.04 -21.95
CA ASP A 40 -29.48 6.49 -21.77
C ASP A 40 -28.35 6.96 -20.83
N ASP A 41 -27.21 7.38 -21.41
CA ASP A 41 -26.03 7.87 -20.69
C ASP A 41 -26.37 9.18 -19.95
N SER A 42 -26.94 9.07 -18.74
CA SER A 42 -26.97 10.21 -17.83
C SER A 42 -25.56 10.43 -17.27
N ASP A 43 -25.08 11.68 -17.23
CA ASP A 43 -23.76 12.04 -16.71
C ASP A 43 -23.43 11.44 -15.32
N GLY A 44 -24.46 11.18 -14.50
CA GLY A 44 -24.31 10.57 -13.18
C GLY A 44 -23.91 9.08 -13.21
N ASP A 45 -24.33 8.35 -14.25
CA ASP A 45 -24.07 6.92 -14.38
C ASP A 45 -22.62 6.65 -14.78
N ALA A 46 -22.10 7.44 -15.72
CA ALA A 46 -20.71 7.40 -16.17
C ALA A 46 -19.71 7.71 -15.04
N SER A 47 -19.99 8.72 -14.21
CA SER A 47 -19.15 9.07 -13.06
C SER A 47 -19.15 7.97 -11.99
N GLU A 48 -20.27 7.28 -11.80
CA GLU A 48 -20.33 6.13 -10.88
C GLU A 48 -19.48 4.96 -11.39
N VAL A 49 -19.60 4.62 -12.67
CA VAL A 49 -18.81 3.55 -13.30
C VAL A 49 -17.31 3.84 -13.21
N GLU A 50 -16.88 5.08 -13.42
CA GLU A 50 -15.46 5.48 -13.28
C GLU A 50 -14.94 5.24 -11.87
N ARG A 51 -15.69 5.64 -10.84
CA ARG A 51 -15.32 5.41 -9.43
C ARG A 51 -15.28 3.91 -9.10
N LEU A 52 -16.17 3.12 -9.67
CA LEU A 52 -16.21 1.67 -9.48
C LEU A 52 -15.05 0.97 -10.19
N ALA A 53 -14.66 1.46 -11.37
CA ALA A 53 -13.48 1.00 -12.11
C ALA A 53 -12.19 1.27 -11.32
N GLU A 54 -12.03 2.46 -10.74
CA GLU A 54 -10.89 2.77 -9.86
C GLU A 54 -10.82 1.80 -8.67
N LYS A 55 -11.97 1.58 -8.00
CA LYS A 55 -12.06 0.64 -6.88
C LYS A 55 -11.70 -0.79 -7.29
N LEU A 56 -12.25 -1.26 -8.42
CA LEU A 56 -12.01 -2.59 -8.92
C LEU A 56 -10.53 -2.78 -9.28
N TYR A 57 -9.94 -1.83 -10.01
CA TYR A 57 -8.52 -1.87 -10.34
C TYR A 57 -7.64 -1.93 -9.09
N GLY A 58 -7.97 -1.14 -8.05
CA GLY A 58 -7.27 -1.19 -6.77
C GLY A 58 -7.33 -2.57 -6.10
N LEU A 59 -8.49 -3.23 -6.10
CA LEU A 59 -8.65 -4.58 -5.56
C LEU A 59 -7.89 -5.65 -6.37
N ILE A 60 -7.88 -5.52 -7.69
CA ILE A 60 -7.09 -6.39 -8.57
C ILE A 60 -5.61 -6.18 -8.31
N HIS A 61 -5.17 -4.93 -8.18
CA HIS A 61 -3.79 -4.57 -7.89
C HIS A 61 -3.28 -5.23 -6.60
N ALA A 62 -4.08 -5.20 -5.53
CA ALA A 62 -3.72 -5.85 -4.25
C ALA A 62 -3.42 -7.34 -4.40
N ARG A 63 -4.16 -8.05 -5.27
CA ARG A 63 -3.90 -9.47 -5.59
C ARG A 63 -2.68 -9.62 -6.48
N PHE A 64 -2.59 -8.80 -7.52
CA PHE A 64 -1.54 -8.87 -8.52
C PHE A 64 -0.14 -8.69 -7.91
N ILE A 65 0.04 -7.74 -6.99
CA ILE A 65 1.36 -7.45 -6.39
C ILE A 65 1.88 -8.57 -5.47
N LEU A 66 1.08 -9.61 -5.20
CA LEU A 66 1.51 -10.82 -4.50
C LEU A 66 1.97 -11.93 -5.45
N THR A 67 1.77 -11.77 -6.76
CA THR A 67 2.29 -12.70 -7.78
C THR A 67 3.77 -12.46 -8.04
N ASN A 68 4.48 -13.45 -8.59
CA ASN A 68 5.91 -13.29 -8.95
C ASN A 68 6.16 -12.11 -9.92
N ARG A 69 5.24 -11.91 -10.89
CA ARG A 69 5.34 -10.81 -11.85
C ARG A 69 5.09 -9.47 -11.17
N GLY A 70 4.01 -9.36 -10.40
CA GLY A 70 3.70 -8.15 -9.63
C GLY A 70 4.80 -7.77 -8.64
N LEU A 71 5.33 -8.73 -7.89
CA LEU A 71 6.47 -8.53 -6.99
C LEU A 71 7.70 -8.01 -7.72
N SER A 72 8.02 -8.56 -8.90
CA SER A 72 9.16 -8.11 -9.71
C SER A 72 8.99 -6.67 -10.20
N MET A 73 7.77 -6.29 -10.59
CA MET A 73 7.46 -4.91 -10.99
C MET A 73 7.53 -3.94 -9.80
N MET A 74 7.04 -4.35 -8.64
CA MET A 74 7.10 -3.54 -7.43
C MET A 74 8.54 -3.40 -6.91
N LEU A 75 9.38 -4.42 -7.08
CA LEU A 75 10.82 -4.35 -6.79
C LEU A 75 11.49 -3.29 -7.64
N GLN A 76 11.15 -3.22 -8.93
CA GLN A 76 11.72 -2.21 -9.81
C GLN A 76 11.35 -0.80 -9.34
N LYS A 77 10.07 -0.55 -9.05
CA LYS A 77 9.59 0.72 -8.46
C LYS A 77 10.26 1.07 -7.14
N TRP A 78 10.48 0.06 -6.28
CA TRP A 78 11.16 0.24 -5.01
C TRP A 78 12.63 0.65 -5.19
N ARG A 79 13.35 0.03 -6.14
CA ARG A 79 14.72 0.40 -6.49
C ARG A 79 14.81 1.81 -7.09
N ASP A 80 13.81 2.18 -7.87
CA ASP A 80 13.73 3.50 -8.50
C ASP A 80 13.29 4.61 -7.52
N GLY A 81 12.89 4.23 -6.29
CA GLY A 81 12.52 5.16 -5.23
C GLY A 81 11.12 5.75 -5.36
N ASP A 82 10.25 5.16 -6.19
CA ASP A 82 8.89 5.64 -6.47
C ASP A 82 8.02 5.81 -5.21
N PHE A 83 8.30 4.99 -4.20
CA PHE A 83 7.57 4.94 -2.94
C PHE A 83 8.12 5.89 -1.87
N GLY A 84 9.21 6.60 -2.18
CA GLY A 84 9.90 7.46 -1.23
C GLY A 84 10.72 6.71 -0.18
N THR A 85 11.18 7.46 0.81
CA THR A 85 12.20 6.99 1.77
C THR A 85 11.74 7.17 3.21
N CYS A 86 12.31 6.35 4.10
CA CYS A 86 11.98 6.34 5.52
C CYS A 86 12.27 7.70 6.16
N PRO A 87 11.31 8.28 6.92
CA PRO A 87 11.52 9.56 7.58
C PRO A 87 12.48 9.48 8.78
N ARG A 88 12.83 8.27 9.27
CA ARG A 88 13.84 8.12 10.32
C ARG A 88 15.23 8.39 9.76
N VAL A 89 15.89 9.40 10.31
CA VAL A 89 17.27 9.79 9.95
C VAL A 89 18.24 8.60 9.97
N LEU A 90 18.15 7.73 10.99
CA LEU A 90 19.04 6.57 11.15
C LEU A 90 18.68 5.37 10.26
N CYS A 91 17.68 5.51 9.39
CA CYS A 91 17.45 4.60 8.27
C CYS A 91 18.19 5.03 7.00
N TYR A 92 18.87 6.20 6.98
CA TYR A 92 19.69 6.64 5.84
C TYR A 92 18.96 6.59 4.50
N ASP A 93 17.79 7.24 4.44
CA ASP A 93 16.94 7.29 3.24
C ASP A 93 16.54 5.91 2.68
N HIS A 94 16.40 4.90 3.55
CA HIS A 94 15.98 3.57 3.12
C HIS A 94 14.61 3.60 2.41
N PRO A 95 14.47 3.05 1.20
CA PRO A 95 13.23 3.08 0.42
C PRO A 95 12.10 2.29 1.09
N LEU A 96 10.88 2.78 0.90
CA LEU A 96 9.66 2.26 1.54
C LEU A 96 8.85 1.37 0.60
N LEU A 97 8.00 0.52 1.18
CA LEU A 97 6.99 -0.25 0.45
C LEU A 97 5.60 0.25 0.83
N PRO A 98 4.66 0.43 -0.13
CA PRO A 98 3.28 0.77 0.21
C PRO A 98 2.58 -0.42 0.87
N MET A 99 1.64 -0.17 1.77
CA MET A 99 0.84 -1.21 2.41
C MET A 99 -0.51 -0.69 2.91
N GLY A 100 -1.46 -1.59 3.09
CA GLY A 100 -2.64 -1.36 3.92
C GLY A 100 -2.41 -1.80 5.37
N THR A 101 -3.15 -1.22 6.31
CA THR A 101 -3.24 -1.71 7.70
C THR A 101 -4.40 -2.70 7.87
N VAL A 102 -5.31 -2.73 6.89
CA VAL A 102 -6.51 -3.58 6.81
C VAL A 102 -6.78 -3.90 5.34
N ASP A 103 -7.31 -5.09 5.06
CA ASP A 103 -7.64 -5.53 3.70
C ASP A 103 -9.08 -5.19 3.27
N VAL A 104 -9.83 -4.50 4.13
CA VAL A 104 -11.23 -4.11 3.87
C VAL A 104 -11.26 -2.69 3.27
N PRO A 105 -11.80 -2.50 2.05
CA PRO A 105 -11.86 -1.18 1.42
C PRO A 105 -12.65 -0.16 2.24
N GLY A 106 -12.21 1.10 2.16
CA GLY A 106 -12.81 2.26 2.82
C GLY A 106 -12.54 2.35 4.32
N LYS A 107 -11.66 1.50 4.87
CA LYS A 107 -11.37 1.45 6.31
C LYS A 107 -10.14 2.25 6.71
N ASP A 108 -9.09 2.22 5.91
CA ASP A 108 -7.89 3.02 6.14
C ASP A 108 -7.19 3.33 4.80
N MET A 109 -6.39 4.37 4.81
CA MET A 109 -5.60 4.82 3.66
C MET A 109 -4.23 4.15 3.65
N VAL A 110 -3.59 4.12 2.48
CA VAL A 110 -2.26 3.54 2.29
C VAL A 110 -1.24 4.12 3.27
N LYS A 111 -0.39 3.24 3.80
CA LYS A 111 0.77 3.57 4.61
C LYS A 111 2.04 3.12 3.91
N MET A 112 3.18 3.50 4.47
CA MET A 112 4.50 3.19 3.96
C MET A 112 5.30 2.38 4.99
N TYR A 113 5.68 1.16 4.66
CA TYR A 113 6.49 0.29 5.49
C TYR A 113 7.97 0.45 5.20
N CYS A 114 8.78 0.57 6.25
CA CYS A 114 10.24 0.55 6.14
C CYS A 114 10.79 -0.82 6.54
N THR A 115 11.43 -1.51 5.59
CA THR A 115 12.04 -2.83 5.85
C THR A 115 13.33 -2.76 6.69
N SER A 116 13.89 -1.56 6.91
CA SER A 116 15.04 -1.36 7.80
C SER A 116 14.62 -1.24 9.26
N CYS A 117 13.72 -0.32 9.59
CA CYS A 117 13.29 -0.14 10.98
C CYS A 117 12.10 -1.00 11.40
N SER A 118 11.45 -1.69 10.45
CA SER A 118 10.24 -2.50 10.67
C SER A 118 9.10 -1.68 11.29
N ASP A 119 8.83 -0.51 10.71
CA ASP A 119 7.80 0.41 11.21
C ASP A 119 7.03 1.06 10.04
N ILE A 120 5.87 1.63 10.36
CA ILE A 120 4.87 2.11 9.40
C ILE A 120 4.74 3.64 9.48
N TYR A 121 4.71 4.30 8.34
CA TYR A 121 4.64 5.75 8.22
C TYR A 121 3.52 6.21 7.29
N TYR A 122 3.15 7.48 7.40
CA TYR A 122 2.26 8.12 6.44
C TYR A 122 3.01 8.46 5.14
N PRO A 123 2.35 8.39 3.97
CA PRO A 123 2.90 8.92 2.73
C PRO A 123 3.23 10.42 2.87
N LYS A 124 4.43 10.81 2.42
CA LYS A 124 4.93 12.19 2.52
C LYS A 124 4.05 13.20 1.78
N HIS A 125 3.52 12.83 0.63
CA HIS A 125 2.73 13.73 -0.23
C HIS A 125 1.23 13.53 0.00
N ALA A 126 0.51 14.63 0.22
CA ALA A 126 -0.94 14.63 0.49
C ALA A 126 -1.74 13.91 -0.60
N ARG A 127 -1.34 14.01 -1.87
CA ARG A 127 -2.00 13.32 -3.00
C ARG A 127 -2.04 11.79 -2.86
N HIS A 128 -1.13 11.19 -2.09
CA HIS A 128 -1.11 9.75 -1.85
C HIS A 128 -1.88 9.35 -0.59
N GLN A 129 -2.27 10.31 0.26
CA GLN A 129 -2.94 10.05 1.54
C GLN A 129 -4.43 9.72 1.38
N SER A 130 -5.01 9.98 0.21
CA SER A 130 -6.40 9.64 -0.13
C SER A 130 -6.54 8.28 -0.81
N ILE A 131 -5.45 7.57 -1.08
CA ILE A 131 -5.47 6.26 -1.74
C ILE A 131 -5.81 5.19 -0.69
N ASP A 132 -6.77 4.33 -0.99
CA ASP A 132 -7.19 3.23 -0.10
C ASP A 132 -6.05 2.23 0.13
N GLY A 133 -5.78 1.89 1.39
CA GLY A 133 -4.74 0.94 1.76
C GLY A 133 -5.05 -0.49 1.34
N ALA A 134 -6.33 -0.85 1.21
CA ALA A 134 -6.75 -2.18 0.78
C ALA A 134 -6.28 -2.50 -0.65
N TYR A 135 -5.93 -1.49 -1.46
CA TYR A 135 -5.41 -1.68 -2.82
C TYR A 135 -3.95 -2.16 -2.85
N PHE A 136 -3.28 -2.20 -1.70
CA PHE A 136 -1.94 -2.77 -1.52
C PHE A 136 -1.97 -3.99 -0.58
N GLY A 137 -2.95 -4.04 0.31
CA GLY A 137 -3.12 -5.12 1.27
C GLY A 137 -2.09 -5.09 2.41
N THR A 138 -2.37 -5.89 3.43
CA THR A 138 -1.56 -5.97 4.66
C THR A 138 -0.31 -6.82 4.49
N SER A 139 -0.34 -7.79 3.58
CA SER A 139 0.67 -8.84 3.44
C SER A 139 1.78 -8.53 2.44
N PHE A 140 1.58 -7.56 1.54
CA PHE A 140 2.51 -7.28 0.45
C PHE A 140 3.97 -7.06 0.91
N PRO A 141 4.27 -6.24 1.94
CA PRO A 141 5.66 -6.04 2.35
C PRO A 141 6.35 -7.31 2.86
N GLU A 142 5.64 -8.18 3.57
CA GLU A 142 6.22 -9.44 4.05
C GLU A 142 6.36 -10.46 2.92
N MET A 143 5.40 -10.53 1.98
CA MET A 143 5.54 -11.35 0.78
C MET A 143 6.75 -10.92 -0.07
N PHE A 144 6.94 -9.60 -0.20
CA PHE A 144 8.12 -9.03 -0.85
C PHE A 144 9.42 -9.47 -0.19
N LEU A 145 9.50 -9.41 1.14
CA LEU A 145 10.70 -9.83 1.89
C LEU A 145 10.91 -11.35 1.92
N MET A 146 9.85 -12.15 1.78
CA MET A 146 9.98 -13.60 1.59
C MET A 146 10.58 -13.94 0.23
N MET A 147 10.20 -13.23 -0.82
CA MET A 147 10.73 -13.42 -2.17
C MET A 147 12.14 -12.86 -2.34
N TYR A 148 12.45 -11.74 -1.68
CA TYR A 148 13.74 -11.03 -1.77
C TYR A 148 14.37 -10.83 -0.39
N PRO A 149 14.79 -11.91 0.30
CA PRO A 149 15.31 -11.85 1.67
C PRO A 149 16.58 -10.99 1.81
N GLU A 150 17.34 -10.79 0.73
CA GLU A 150 18.52 -9.92 0.69
C GLU A 150 18.23 -8.44 0.98
N TYR A 151 16.97 -7.99 0.85
CA TYR A 151 16.55 -6.63 1.17
C TYR A 151 16.14 -6.43 2.63
N ARG A 152 16.16 -7.50 3.44
CA ARG A 152 16.00 -7.37 4.89
C ARG A 152 17.29 -6.84 5.49
N ARG A 153 17.28 -5.57 5.91
CA ARG A 153 18.41 -4.92 6.58
C ARG A 153 18.44 -5.27 8.07
N PRO A 154 19.60 -5.21 8.73
CA PRO A 154 19.67 -5.15 10.19
C PRO A 154 18.88 -3.95 10.72
N LYS A 155 18.37 -4.07 11.94
CA LYS A 155 17.70 -2.95 12.61
C LYS A 155 18.64 -1.74 12.68
N PRO A 156 18.15 -0.53 12.38
CA PRO A 156 18.98 0.67 12.42
C PRO A 156 19.42 0.97 13.85
N GLN A 157 20.50 1.75 13.97
CA GLN A 157 20.92 2.29 15.25
C GLN A 157 19.79 3.12 15.87
N GLN A 158 19.65 3.04 17.19
CA GLN A 158 18.76 3.93 17.93
C GLN A 158 19.44 5.27 18.18
N PHE A 159 18.67 6.35 18.14
CA PHE A 159 19.16 7.67 18.49
C PHE A 159 19.57 7.68 19.97
N GLU A 160 20.80 8.13 20.23
CA GLU A 160 21.32 8.23 21.59
C GLU A 160 21.29 9.70 22.03
N PRO A 161 20.28 10.12 22.82
CA PRO A 161 20.16 11.51 23.25
C PRO A 161 21.31 11.87 24.19
N ARG A 162 21.96 13.01 23.93
CA ARG A 162 23.07 13.54 24.72
C ARG A 162 22.85 14.99 25.08
N LEU A 163 23.15 15.35 26.32
CA LEU A 163 23.15 16.73 26.82
C LEU A 163 24.55 17.05 27.35
N PHE A 164 25.19 18.09 26.81
CA PHE A 164 26.60 18.43 27.09
C PHE A 164 27.57 17.25 26.95
N GLY A 165 27.31 16.35 26.00
CA GLY A 165 28.12 15.14 25.76
C GLY A 165 27.76 13.93 26.62
N PHE A 166 27.00 14.12 27.70
CA PHE A 166 26.54 13.04 28.57
C PHE A 166 25.28 12.38 28.02
N LYS A 167 25.25 11.03 28.05
CA LYS A 167 24.05 10.27 27.67
C LYS A 167 22.93 10.57 28.66
N ILE A 168 21.75 10.89 28.15
CA ILE A 168 20.56 11.06 28.97
C ILE A 168 20.05 9.67 29.38
N ARG A 169 19.92 9.43 30.69
CA ARG A 169 19.33 8.18 31.21
C ARG A 169 17.86 8.13 30.80
N GLN A 170 17.44 7.03 30.18
CA GLN A 170 16.02 6.79 29.92
C GLN A 170 15.30 6.55 31.26
N PRO A 171 14.09 7.11 31.47
CA PRO A 171 13.27 6.80 32.64
C PRO A 171 13.03 5.29 32.71
N ARG A 172 13.12 4.68 33.89
CA ARG A 172 12.72 3.28 34.03
C ARG A 172 11.20 3.21 33.97
N GLU A 173 10.64 2.09 33.51
CA GLU A 173 9.18 1.92 33.47
C GLU A 173 8.54 2.11 34.86
N ASP A 174 9.26 1.70 35.90
CA ASP A 174 8.90 1.84 37.32
C ASP A 174 8.76 3.30 37.80
N ASP A 175 9.45 4.25 37.15
CA ASP A 175 9.44 5.66 37.55
C ASP A 175 8.09 6.35 37.19
N LYS A 176 7.24 5.72 36.35
CA LYS A 176 5.94 6.28 35.90
C LYS A 176 4.77 5.98 36.85
N GLU A 177 4.93 5.08 37.80
CA GLU A 177 3.87 4.78 38.80
C GLU A 177 3.86 5.77 39.96
N GLY A 178 4.97 6.48 40.22
CA GLY A 178 5.11 7.42 41.33
C GLY A 178 4.51 8.83 41.12
N GLU A 179 4.07 9.17 39.91
CA GLU A 179 3.50 10.49 39.58
C GLU A 179 1.96 10.51 39.47
N ARG A 180 1.29 9.38 39.79
CA ARG A 180 -0.17 9.34 39.96
C ARG A 180 -0.55 9.49 41.43
N VAL A 181 -0.43 10.69 41.98
CA VAL A 181 -1.09 11.10 43.24
C VAL A 181 -1.75 12.45 43.05
#